data_AF-A0A535F407-F1
#
_entry.id   AF-A0A535F407-F1
#
_cell.length_a   1.000
_cell.length_b   1.000
_cell.length_c   1.000
_cell.angle_alpha   90.00
_cell.angle_beta   90.00
_cell.angle_gamma   90.00
#
_symmetry.space_group_name_H-M   'P 1'
#
loop_
_entity.id
_entity.type
_entity.pdbx_description
1 polymer ?
#
loop_
_entity_poly.entity_id
_entity_poly.type
_entity_poly.pdbx_seq_one_letter_code
_entity_poly.pdbx_strand_id
1 'polypeptide(L)' 'MQTHIAVPLDGSSFAETILPHATALARATSARVTLLRVIPPVTSFGSKRWPGRATTWRK' A
#
# COMPACT_ATOMS: atom_id res chain seq x y z
N MET A 1 -11.53 22.32 13.28
CA MET A 1 -12.09 21.37 12.28
C MET A 1 -10.96 20.81 11.45
N GLN A 2 -11.07 19.56 11.00
CA GLN A 2 -10.09 18.93 10.11
C GLN A 2 -10.35 19.42 8.68
N THR A 3 -9.34 19.98 8.02
CA THR A 3 -9.45 20.57 6.67
C THR A 3 -8.93 19.64 5.57
N HIS A 4 -8.52 18.41 5.94
CA HIS A 4 -7.95 17.44 5.02
C HIS A 4 -8.34 16.01 5.44
N ILE A 5 -8.93 15.27 4.50
CA ILE A 5 -9.36 13.88 4.64
C ILE A 5 -8.44 13.00 3.77
N ALA A 6 -7.83 12.01 4.41
CA ALA A 6 -7.02 10.98 3.74
C ALA A 6 -7.88 9.73 3.52
N VAL A 7 -7.98 9.25 2.28
CA VAL A 7 -8.82 8.10 1.91
C VAL A 7 -7.94 6.96 1.37
N PRO A 8 -7.70 5.89 2.15
CA PRO A 8 -7.00 4.71 1.67
C PRO A 8 -7.87 3.91 0.70
N LEU A 9 -7.28 3.57 -0.45
CA LEU A 9 -7.86 2.68 -1.46
C LEU A 9 -6.86 1.58 -1.83
N ASP A 10 -7.23 0.33 -1.57
CA ASP A 10 -6.47 -0.86 -1.96
C ASP A 10 -6.76 -1.33 -3.39
N GLY A 11 -7.78 -0.75 -4.05
CA GLY A 11 -8.23 -1.12 -5.39
C GLY A 11 -9.30 -2.22 -5.40
N SER A 12 -9.78 -2.65 -4.24
CA SER A 12 -10.95 -3.51 -4.15
C SER A 12 -12.23 -2.70 -4.43
N SER A 13 -13.22 -3.33 -5.09
CA SER A 13 -14.53 -2.69 -5.29
C SER A 13 -15.20 -2.29 -3.98
N PHE A 14 -14.93 -3.03 -2.89
CA PHE A 14 -15.42 -2.69 -1.56
C PHE A 14 -14.83 -1.36 -1.06
N ALA A 15 -13.51 -1.18 -1.14
CA ALA A 15 -12.88 0.06 -0.73
C ALA A 15 -13.35 1.26 -1.58
N GLU A 16 -13.58 1.08 -2.88
CA GLU A 16 -14.05 2.16 -3.76
C GLU A 16 -15.45 2.67 -3.41
N THR A 17 -16.27 1.88 -2.71
CA THR A 17 -17.60 2.33 -2.24
C THR A 17 -17.54 3.50 -1.25
N ILE A 18 -16.39 3.80 -0.66
CA ILE A 18 -16.22 4.94 0.24
C ILE A 18 -16.20 6.29 -0.48
N LEU A 19 -15.90 6.33 -1.78
CA LEU A 19 -15.67 7.56 -2.53
C LEU A 19 -16.84 8.56 -2.47
N PRO A 20 -18.12 8.14 -2.62
CA PRO A 20 -19.26 9.06 -2.47
C PRO A 20 -19.36 9.64 -1.05
N HIS A 21 -19.08 8.85 -0.03
CA HIS A 21 -19.16 9.23 1.38
C HIS A 21 -18.06 10.22 1.76
N ALA A 22 -16.82 9.93 1.36
CA ALA A 22 -15.69 10.84 1.56
C ALA A 22 -15.90 12.19 0.85
N THR A 23 -16.48 12.16 -0.36
CA THR A 23 -16.82 13.36 -1.12
C THR A 23 -17.91 14.18 -0.42
N ALA A 24 -18.96 13.53 0.09
CA ALA A 24 -20.03 14.20 0.82
C ALA A 24 -19.50 14.89 2.10
N LEU A 25 -18.66 14.18 2.86
CA LEU A 25 -18.04 14.72 4.06
C LEU A 25 -17.12 15.90 3.74
N ALA A 26 -16.31 15.79 2.68
CA ALA A 26 -15.42 16.85 2.24
C ALA A 26 -16.18 18.13 1.84
N ARG A 27 -17.31 17.99 1.13
CA ARG A 27 -18.18 19.12 0.78
C ARG A 27 -18.80 19.79 2.00
N ALA A 28 -19.29 19.00 2.95
CA ALA A 28 -19.90 19.52 4.17
C ALA A 28 -18.90 20.27 5.07
N THR A 29 -17.60 19.96 4.94
CA THR A 29 -16.54 20.50 5.80
C THR A 29 -15.57 21.42 5.06
N SER A 30 -15.80 21.67 3.77
CA SER A 30 -14.86 22.37 2.87
C SER A 30 -13.43 21.78 2.95
N ALA A 31 -13.33 20.46 3.18
CA ALA A 31 -12.07 19.78 3.33
C ALA A 31 -11.51 19.27 1.99
N ARG A 32 -10.19 19.25 1.88
CA ARG A 32 -9.49 18.58 0.77
C ARG A 32 -9.56 17.06 0.95
N VAL A 33 -9.71 16.32 -0.14
CA VAL A 33 -9.57 14.85 -0.14
C VAL A 33 -8.26 14.46 -0.83
N THR A 34 -7.48 13.58 -0.21
CA THR A 34 -6.36 12.89 -0.86
C THR A 34 -6.63 11.39 -0.85
N LEU A 35 -6.67 10.80 -2.05
CA LEU A 35 -6.68 9.35 -2.20
C LEU A 35 -5.26 8.82 -2.04
N LEU A 36 -5.09 7.75 -1.27
CA LEU A 36 -3.79 7.13 -1.02
C LEU A 36 -3.88 5.61 -1.23
N ARG A 37 -2.82 5.04 -1.78
CA ARG A 37 -2.65 3.58 -1.92
C ARG A 37 -1.27 3.21 -1.40
N VAL A 38 -1.21 2.22 -0.52
CA VAL A 38 0.05 1.67 -0.03
C VAL A 38 0.51 0.58 -0.99
N ILE A 39 1.72 0.74 -1.54
CA ILE A 39 2.37 -0.27 -2.37
C ILE A 39 3.43 -0.96 -1.51
N PRO A 40 3.36 -2.29 -1.33
CA PRO A 40 4.37 -3.01 -0.57
C PRO A 40 5.75 -2.88 -1.25
N PRO A 41 6.85 -2.85 -0.47
CA PRO A 41 8.18 -2.82 -1.04
C PRO A 41 8.45 -4.07 -1.89
N VAL A 42 9.17 -3.90 -2.99
CA VAL A 42 9.61 -5.03 -3.82
C VAL A 42 10.69 -5.79 -3.07
N THR A 43 10.34 -6.92 -2.44
CA THR A 43 11.25 -7.73 -1.63
C THR A 43 12.04 -8.79 -2.41
N SER A 44 11.92 -8.83 -3.74
CA SER A 44 12.62 -9.83 -4.56
C SER A 44 13.71 -9.21 -5.43
N PHE A 45 14.88 -8.99 -4.83
CA PHE A 45 16.11 -9.21 -5.57
C PHE A 45 16.44 -10.69 -5.41
N GLY A 46 16.26 -11.45 -6.49
CA GLY A 46 16.46 -12.89 -6.50
C GLY A 46 17.85 -13.28 -6.03
N SER A 47 18.00 -13.59 -4.74
CA SER A 47 19.01 -14.54 -4.33
C SER A 47 18.50 -15.92 -4.74
N LYS A 48 18.79 -16.31 -5.99
CA LYS A 48 18.93 -17.73 -6.29
C LYS A 48 19.93 -18.25 -5.26
N ARG A 49 19.44 -18.89 -4.20
CA ARG A 49 20.26 -19.62 -3.24
C ARG A 49 20.91 -20.73 -4.05
N TRP A 50 22.16 -20.49 -4.44
CA TRP A 50 22.96 -21.43 -5.19
C TRP A 50 23.17 -22.69 -4.32
N PRO A 51 22.76 -23.89 -4.76
CA PRO A 51 22.88 -25.11 -3.96
C PRO A 51 24.24 -25.81 -4.12
N GLY A 52 25.21 -25.23 -4.83
CA GLY A 52 26.42 -25.93 -5.28
C GLY A 52 27.73 -25.47 -4.63
N ARG A 53 27.96 -25.81 -3.37
CA ARG A 53 29.29 -26.26 -2.90
C ARG A 53 29.15 -27.06 -1.60
N ALA A 54 28.65 -28.29 -1.73
CA ALA A 54 29.29 -29.42 -1.08
C ALA A 54 30.77 -29.44 -1.57
N THR A 55 31.82 -29.74 -0.83
CA THR A 55 32.04 -30.72 0.24
C THR A 55 33.41 -30.38 0.84
N THR A 56 33.56 -30.46 2.17
CA THR A 56 34.80 -30.70 2.94
C THR A 56 36.11 -30.00 2.54
N TRP A 57 36.69 -29.22 3.47
CA TRP A 57 38.08 -29.45 3.87
C TRP A 57 38.18 -29.27 5.39
N ARG A 58 38.20 -30.40 6.11
CA ARG A 58 38.87 -30.50 7.41
C ARG A 58 40.35 -30.72 7.14
N LYS A 59 41.21 -29.87 7.69
CA LYS A 59 42.31 -30.24 8.62
C LYS A 59 42.68 -29.00 9.41
#